data_AF-A0A0M8QKF1-F1
#
_entry.id   AF-A0A0M8QKF1-F1
#
_cell.length_a   1.000
_cell.length_b   1.000
_cell.length_c   1.000
_cell.angle_alpha   90.00
_cell.angle_beta   90.00
_cell.angle_gamma   90.00
#
_symmetry.space_group_name_H-M   'P 1'
#
loop_
_entity.id
_entity.type
_entity.pdbx_description
1 polymer ?
#
loop_
_entity_poly.entity_id
_entity_poly.type
_entity_poly.pdbx_seq_one_letter_code
_entity_poly.pdbx_strand_id
1 'polypeptide(L)'
;RGAVEGGDLAGAAVWGLVRSAVSEHPGRFGLLDVEPGAVLSAGLLGAVLAVGGAEAEVAVRGGEVLVPRLARVSSTSGAEVSGWEVAGGTVLVTGGTGGLGRVVARHLVVG
;
A
#
# COMPACT_ATOMS: atom_id res chain seq x y z
N ARG A 1 -7.80 -10.99 4.63
CA ARG A 1 -6.34 -10.81 4.89
C ARG A 1 -5.60 -10.96 3.57
N GLY A 2 -5.90 -10.07 2.62
CA GLY A 2 -4.93 -9.76 1.58
C GLY A 2 -3.92 -8.74 2.09
N ALA A 3 -2.77 -8.67 1.45
CA ALA A 3 -1.72 -7.72 1.81
C ALA A 3 -2.18 -6.25 1.71
N VAL A 4 -3.13 -5.95 0.81
CA VAL A 4 -3.68 -4.59 0.62
C VAL A 4 -4.81 -4.23 1.58
N GLU A 5 -5.32 -5.20 2.36
CA GLU A 5 -6.34 -4.96 3.39
C GLU A 5 -5.72 -4.70 4.78
N GLY A 6 -4.39 -4.70 4.87
CA GLY A 6 -3.66 -4.49 6.13
C GLY A 6 -3.67 -5.67 7.10
N GLY A 7 -4.25 -6.81 6.71
CA GLY A 7 -4.37 -8.00 7.55
C GLY A 7 -3.17 -8.96 7.50
N ASP A 8 -2.26 -8.76 6.56
CA ASP A 8 -1.06 -9.60 6.32
C ASP A 8 0.17 -8.73 6.05
N LEU A 9 0.98 -8.49 7.09
CA LEU A 9 2.20 -7.69 7.00
C LEU A 9 3.31 -8.38 6.21
N ALA A 10 3.38 -9.71 6.25
CA ALA A 10 4.39 -10.46 5.50
C ALA A 10 4.08 -10.38 4.00
N GLY A 11 2.81 -10.56 3.62
CA GLY A 11 2.34 -10.31 2.26
C GLY A 11 2.63 -8.88 1.79
N ALA A 12 2.42 -7.87 2.64
CA ALA A 12 2.72 -6.48 2.29
C ALA A 12 4.22 -6.24 1.99
N ALA A 13 5.13 -6.93 2.67
CA ALA A 13 6.56 -6.86 2.34
C ALA A 13 6.87 -7.48 0.97
N VAL A 14 6.23 -8.62 0.64
CA VAL A 14 6.35 -9.27 -0.68
C VAL A 14 5.89 -8.33 -1.81
N TRP A 15 4.82 -7.57 -1.61
CA TRP A 15 4.36 -6.56 -2.58
C TRP A 15 5.47 -5.55 -2.92
N GLY A 16 6.15 -5.01 -1.91
CA GLY A 16 7.26 -4.09 -2.12
C GLY A 16 8.42 -4.72 -2.89
N LEU A 17 8.79 -5.95 -2.54
CA LEU A 17 9.86 -6.68 -3.20
C LEU A 17 9.54 -6.99 -4.67
N VAL A 18 8.35 -7.49 -4.95
CA VAL A 18 7.93 -7.85 -6.32
C VAL A 18 7.85 -6.62 -7.21
N ARG A 19 7.43 -5.45 -6.68
CA ARG A 19 7.49 -4.19 -7.45
C ARG A 19 8.90 -3.83 -7.90
N SER A 20 9.90 -4.00 -7.05
CA SER A 20 11.29 -3.83 -7.44
C SER A 20 11.69 -4.84 -8.52
N ALA A 21 11.34 -6.12 -8.35
CA ALA A 21 11.64 -7.16 -9.33
C ALA A 21 10.98 -6.92 -10.70
N VAL A 22 9.74 -6.41 -10.75
CA VAL A 22 9.06 -6.00 -11.98
C VAL A 22 9.81 -4.85 -12.67
N SER A 23 10.29 -3.88 -11.90
CA SER A 23 11.03 -2.73 -12.42
C SER A 23 12.40 -3.14 -12.98
N GLU A 24 13.09 -4.07 -12.32
CA GLU A 24 14.40 -4.58 -12.73
C GLU A 24 14.31 -5.62 -13.87
N HIS A 25 13.21 -6.37 -13.92
CA HIS A 25 12.99 -7.47 -14.86
C HIS A 25 11.58 -7.42 -15.47
N PRO A 26 11.32 -6.47 -16.40
CA PRO A 26 10.00 -6.30 -17.00
C PRO A 26 9.47 -7.58 -17.66
N GLY A 27 8.19 -7.88 -17.43
CA GLY A 27 7.49 -9.02 -18.01
C GLY A 27 7.83 -10.40 -17.41
N ARG A 28 8.70 -10.47 -16.40
CA ARG A 28 9.05 -11.74 -15.74
C ARG A 28 8.26 -12.03 -14.47
N PHE A 29 7.72 -10.99 -13.85
CA PHE A 29 7.03 -11.07 -12.57
C PHE A 29 5.67 -10.40 -12.68
N GLY A 30 4.73 -10.94 -11.91
CA GLY A 30 3.41 -10.36 -11.68
C GLY A 30 2.93 -10.79 -10.29
N LEU A 31 1.99 -10.04 -9.74
CA LEU A 31 1.48 -10.24 -8.40
C LEU A 31 -0.04 -10.38 -8.43
N LEU A 32 -0.54 -11.47 -7.84
CA LEU A 32 -1.95 -11.70 -7.61
C LEU A 32 -2.21 -11.81 -6.12
N ASP A 33 -3.02 -10.89 -5.57
CA ASP A 33 -3.45 -10.92 -4.17
C ASP A 33 -4.89 -11.36 -4.05
N VAL A 34 -5.14 -12.40 -3.27
CA VAL A 34 -6.45 -13.04 -3.14
C VAL A 34 -6.96 -12.95 -1.72
N GLU A 35 -8.28 -12.90 -1.56
CA GLU A 35 -8.90 -13.08 -0.27
C GLU A 35 -8.55 -14.47 0.33
N PRO A 36 -8.35 -14.57 1.65
CA PRO A 36 -8.17 -15.85 2.31
C PRO A 36 -9.35 -16.78 2.05
N GLY A 37 -9.06 -18.02 1.65
CA GLY A 37 -10.10 -19.00 1.33
C GLY A 37 -10.79 -18.79 -0.02
N ALA A 38 -10.35 -17.81 -0.83
CA ALA A 38 -10.86 -17.64 -2.18
C ALA A 38 -10.54 -18.88 -3.04
N VAL A 39 -11.56 -19.37 -3.75
CA VAL A 39 -11.41 -20.40 -4.77
C VAL A 39 -11.28 -19.72 -6.12
N LEU A 40 -10.08 -19.78 -6.71
CA LEU A 40 -9.85 -19.26 -8.05
C LEU A 40 -10.35 -20.27 -9.08
N SER A 41 -11.49 -19.99 -9.70
CA SER A 41 -11.95 -20.77 -10.85
C SER A 41 -11.00 -20.58 -12.03
N ALA A 42 -10.96 -21.56 -12.95
CA ALA A 42 -10.14 -21.46 -14.15
C ALA A 42 -10.49 -20.22 -15.00
N GLY A 43 -11.77 -19.84 -15.05
CA GLY A 43 -12.23 -18.64 -15.74
C GLY A 43 -11.70 -17.36 -15.10
N LEU A 44 -11.74 -17.28 -13.76
CA LEU A 44 -11.22 -16.13 -13.02
C LEU A 44 -9.70 -16.01 -13.16
N LEU A 45 -8.97 -17.13 -13.07
CA LEU A 45 -7.53 -17.14 -13.29
C LEU A 45 -7.18 -16.73 -14.73
N GLY A 46 -7.96 -17.18 -15.72
CA GLY A 46 -7.82 -16.74 -17.11
C GLY A 46 -8.02 -15.23 -17.27
N ALA A 47 -9.02 -14.65 -16.61
CA ALA A 47 -9.24 -13.20 -16.61
C ALA A 47 -8.07 -12.44 -15.95
N VAL A 48 -7.56 -12.92 -14.82
CA VAL A 48 -6.38 -12.35 -14.14
C VAL A 48 -5.16 -12.39 -15.07
N LEU A 49 -4.88 -13.51 -15.72
CA LEU A 49 -3.73 -13.66 -16.62
C LEU A 49 -3.85 -12.76 -17.86
N ALA A 50 -5.07 -12.57 -18.39
CA ALA A 50 -5.31 -11.67 -19.51
C ALA A 50 -5.02 -10.20 -19.13
N VAL A 51 -5.43 -9.77 -17.92
CA VAL A 51 -5.10 -8.45 -17.37
C VAL A 51 -3.60 -8.32 -17.05
N GLY A 52 -3.00 -9.40 -16.55
CA GLY A 52 -1.59 -9.47 -16.16
C GLY A 52 -0.58 -9.17 -17.27
N GLY A 53 -1.01 -9.27 -18.54
CA GLY A 53 -0.19 -8.87 -19.69
C GLY A 53 0.08 -7.36 -19.77
N ALA A 54 -0.76 -6.53 -19.15
CA ALA A 54 -0.61 -5.07 -19.10
C ALA A 54 -0.38 -4.55 -17.67
N GLU A 55 -0.79 -5.29 -16.66
CA GLU A 55 -0.77 -4.88 -15.26
C GLU A 55 0.06 -5.86 -14.43
N ALA A 56 1.11 -5.37 -13.78
CA ALA A 56 1.98 -6.21 -12.97
C ALA A 56 1.38 -6.59 -11.60
N GLU A 57 0.35 -5.88 -11.16
CA GLU A 57 -0.30 -6.06 -9.85
C GLU A 57 -1.81 -6.18 -10.05
N VAL A 58 -2.39 -7.28 -9.55
CA VAL A 58 -3.82 -7.59 -9.64
C VAL A 58 -4.32 -8.09 -8.27
N ALA A 59 -5.53 -7.72 -7.89
CA ALA A 59 -6.20 -8.27 -6.72
C ALA A 59 -7.53 -8.93 -7.11
N VAL A 60 -7.92 -9.97 -6.36
CA VAL A 60 -9.24 -10.61 -6.49
C VAL A 60 -10.01 -10.48 -5.18
N ARG A 61 -11.20 -9.89 -5.25
CA ARG A 61 -12.09 -9.63 -4.10
C ARG A 61 -13.52 -9.98 -4.47
N GLY A 62 -14.18 -10.86 -3.72
CA GLY A 62 -15.55 -11.29 -4.04
C GLY A 62 -15.74 -11.84 -5.46
N GLY A 63 -14.68 -12.36 -6.09
CA GLY A 63 -14.68 -12.84 -7.49
C GLY A 63 -14.44 -11.76 -8.55
N GLU A 64 -14.26 -10.51 -8.16
CA GLU A 64 -13.93 -9.40 -9.07
C GLU A 64 -12.42 -9.22 -9.20
N VAL A 65 -11.97 -8.87 -10.40
CA VAL A 65 -10.57 -8.55 -10.71
C VAL A 65 -10.37 -7.04 -10.58
N LEU A 66 -9.42 -6.63 -9.74
CA LEU A 66 -9.09 -5.25 -9.44
C LEU A 66 -7.65 -4.94 -9.82
N VAL A 67 -7.41 -3.71 -10.29
CA VAL A 67 -6.08 -3.20 -10.64
C VAL A 67 -5.78 -1.94 -9.83
N PRO A 68 -4.58 -1.82 -9.22
CA PRO A 68 -4.25 -0.66 -8.39
C PRO A 68 -4.06 0.59 -9.25
N ARG A 69 -4.56 1.72 -8.75
CA ARG A 69 -4.40 3.05 -9.36
C ARG A 69 -4.12 4.07 -8.28
N LEU A 70 -3.20 4.99 -8.56
CA LEU A 70 -2.99 6.16 -7.72
C LEU A 70 -4.00 7.24 -8.12
N ALA A 71 -4.79 7.68 -7.16
CA ALA A 71 -5.72 8.79 -7.33
C ALA A 71 -5.27 9.97 -6.46
N ARG A 72 -5.57 11.19 -6.93
CA ARG A 72 -5.35 12.39 -6.12
C ARG A 72 -6.41 12.44 -5.02
N VAL A 73 -5.98 12.57 -3.77
CA VAL A 73 -6.87 12.87 -2.65
C VAL A 73 -7.00 14.39 -2.55
N SER A 74 -8.21 14.91 -2.71
CA SER A 74 -8.50 16.30 -2.41
C SER A 74 -8.58 16.47 -0.89
N SER A 75 -7.76 17.35 -0.32
CA SER A 75 -7.99 17.79 1.06
C SER A 75 -9.32 18.53 1.10
N THR A 76 -10.33 17.96 1.73
CA THR A 76 -11.57 18.68 2.03
C THR A 76 -11.20 19.80 2.99
N SER A 77 -11.03 21.04 2.49
CA SER A 77 -10.92 22.25 3.29
C SER A 77 -12.22 22.40 4.10
N GLY A 78 -12.29 21.81 5.28
CA GLY A 78 -13.50 21.83 6.11
C GLY A 78 -13.70 20.63 7.02
N ALA A 79 -12.98 19.52 6.81
CA ALA A 79 -12.80 18.58 7.91
C ALA A 79 -11.88 19.29 8.91
N GLU A 80 -12.40 19.61 10.10
CA GLU A 80 -11.54 19.93 11.24
C GLU A 80 -10.49 18.82 11.29
N VAL A 81 -9.26 19.14 10.91
CA VAL A 81 -8.13 18.28 11.25
C VAL A 81 -8.21 18.28 12.76
N SER A 82 -8.68 17.18 13.35
CA SER A 82 -8.56 16.98 14.79
C SER A 82 -7.08 17.18 15.07
N GLY A 83 -6.73 18.37 15.58
CA GLY A 83 -5.34 18.75 15.77
C GLY A 83 -4.71 17.62 16.55
N TRP A 84 -3.63 17.06 16.03
CA TRP A 84 -2.90 16.06 16.79
C TRP A 84 -2.24 16.80 17.95
N GLU A 85 -2.98 16.91 19.05
CA GLU A 85 -2.53 17.56 20.26
C GLU A 85 -1.70 16.55 21.04
N VAL A 86 -0.38 16.70 20.97
CA VAL A 86 0.52 16.04 21.92
C VAL A 86 0.30 16.76 23.23
N ALA A 87 -0.67 16.34 24.04
CA ALA A 87 -1.09 16.97 25.30
C ALA A 87 0.04 16.99 26.35
N GLY A 88 1.07 17.81 26.13
CA GLY A 88 2.29 17.88 26.95
C GLY A 88 3.12 16.60 27.02
N GLY A 89 2.86 15.61 26.15
CA GLY A 89 3.48 14.29 26.18
C GLY A 89 4.86 14.22 25.50
N THR A 90 5.61 13.15 25.78
CA THR A 90 6.90 12.86 25.12
C THR A 90 6.69 12.16 23.79
N VAL A 91 7.34 12.65 22.73
CA VAL A 91 7.36 12.02 21.40
C VAL A 91 8.72 11.37 21.13
N LEU A 92 8.73 10.08 20.76
CA LEU A 92 9.94 9.39 20.29
C LEU A 92 10.02 9.44 18.75
N VAL A 93 11.12 9.98 18.22
CA VAL A 93 11.39 10.00 16.78
C VAL A 93 12.54 9.04 16.45
N THR A 94 12.21 7.90 15.84
CA THR A 94 13.23 6.98 15.32
C THR A 94 13.89 7.58 14.08
N GLY A 95 15.22 7.48 13.98
CA GLY A 95 15.97 8.21 12.95
C GLY A 95 15.87 9.75 13.09
N GLY A 96 15.57 10.27 14.28
CA GLY A 96 15.33 11.71 14.53
C GLY A 96 16.50 12.64 14.19
N THR A 97 17.72 12.11 14.11
CA THR A 97 18.91 12.86 13.68
C THR A 97 19.09 12.88 12.15
N GLY A 98 18.29 12.11 11.40
CA GLY A 98 18.30 12.05 9.94
C GLY A 98 17.73 13.30 9.26
N GLY A 99 17.68 13.28 7.92
CA GLY A 99 17.17 14.41 7.12
C GLY A 99 15.74 14.78 7.48
N LEU A 100 14.80 13.85 7.28
CA LEU A 100 13.38 14.05 7.60
C LEU A 100 13.10 14.09 9.11
N GLY A 101 13.82 13.29 9.89
CA GLY A 101 13.66 13.24 11.35
C GLY A 101 13.82 14.60 12.02
N ARG A 102 14.80 15.41 11.58
CA ARG A 102 15.01 16.78 12.10
C ARG A 102 13.89 17.74 11.71
N VAL A 103 13.34 17.61 10.49
CA VAL A 103 12.21 18.45 10.03
C VAL A 103 10.98 18.16 10.88
N VAL A 104 10.68 16.89 11.12
CA VAL A 104 9.58 16.46 12.00
C VAL A 104 9.80 16.95 13.43
N ALA A 105 11.00 16.73 13.99
CA ALA A 105 11.32 17.21 15.35
C ALA A 105 11.17 18.74 15.49
N ARG A 106 11.57 19.51 14.48
CA ARG A 106 11.35 20.96 14.46
C ARG A 106 9.87 21.31 14.46
N HIS A 107 9.07 20.63 13.63
CA HIS A 107 7.62 20.86 13.57
C HIS A 107 6.93 20.56 14.92
N LEU A 108 7.36 19.52 15.62
CA LEU A 108 6.83 19.15 16.94
C LEU A 108 7.09 20.19 18.04
N VAL A 109 8.14 21.02 17.91
CA VAL A 109 8.49 22.04 18.91
C VAL A 109 7.86 23.40 18.61
N VAL A 110 7.71 23.73 17.33
CA VAL A 110 7.21 25.05 16.89
C VAL A 110 5.74 25.05 16.50
N GLY A 111 5.15 23.85 16.35
CA GLY A 111 3.74 23.65 16.00
C GLY A 111 2.81 23.83 17.17
#